data_AF-A0A1V4S2M4-F1
#
_entry.id   AF-A0A1V4S2M4-F1
#
_cell.length_a   1.000
_cell.length_b   1.000
_cell.length_c   1.000
_cell.angle_alpha   90.00
_cell.angle_beta   90.00
_cell.angle_gamma   90.00
#
_symmetry.space_group_name_H-M   'P 1'
#
loop_
_entity.id
_entity.type
_entity.pdbx_description
1 polymer ?
#
loop_
_entity_poly.entity_id
_entity_poly.type
_entity_poly.pdbx_seq_one_letter_code
_entity_poly.pdbx_strand_id
1 'polypeptide(L)' 'SPERLEKACARALAINGYSYKSVQSILKNGLDQQPCLFEQVEDIYSEKHDNIRGNHYYRQKEVAHAPSRNG' A
#
# COMPACT_ATOMS: atom_id res chain seq x y z
N SER A 1 3.61 29.61 -0.38
CA SER A 1 3.39 29.59 -1.83
C SER A 1 2.24 28.65 -2.14
N PRO A 2 1.60 28.75 -3.33
CA PRO A 2 0.56 27.83 -3.76
C PRO A 2 0.99 26.36 -3.67
N GLU A 3 2.21 26.05 -4.10
CA GLU A 3 2.78 24.70 -4.03
C GLU A 3 2.83 24.13 -2.59
N ARG A 4 3.21 24.95 -1.61
CA ARG A 4 3.21 24.56 -0.19
C ARG A 4 1.79 24.26 0.31
N LEU A 5 0.81 25.02 -0.16
CA LEU A 5 -0.59 24.82 0.22
C LEU A 5 -1.12 23.51 -0.33
N GLU A 6 -0.86 23.21 -1.62
CA GLU A 6 -1.24 21.94 -2.24
C GLU A 6 -0.62 20.74 -1.53
N LYS A 7 0.68 20.79 -1.22
CA LYS A 7 1.38 19.76 -0.44
C LYS A 7 0.76 19.59 0.96
N ALA A 8 0.39 20.68 1.61
CA ALA A 8 -0.27 20.63 2.91
C ALA A 8 -1.68 20.02 2.84
N CYS A 9 -2.47 20.37 1.82
CA CYS A 9 -3.79 19.81 1.56
C CYS A 9 -3.70 18.30 1.27
N ALA A 10 -2.77 17.87 0.40
CA ALA A 10 -2.53 16.47 0.11
C ALA A 10 -2.20 15.67 1.38
N ARG A 11 -1.32 16.19 2.25
CA ARG A 11 -0.99 15.56 3.52
C ARG A 11 -2.19 15.50 4.47
N ALA A 12 -3.01 16.56 4.51
CA ALA A 12 -4.22 16.60 5.32
C ALA A 12 -5.23 15.54 4.87
N LEU A 13 -5.42 15.36 3.55
CA LEU A 13 -6.27 14.31 2.99
C LEU A 13 -5.80 12.92 3.39
N ALA A 14 -4.48 12.66 3.32
CA ALA A 14 -3.91 11.36 3.68
C ALA A 14 -4.14 10.95 5.15
N ILE A 15 -4.31 11.93 6.06
CA ILE A 15 -4.60 11.70 7.48
C ILE A 15 -6.07 11.95 7.85
N ASN A 16 -6.97 12.09 6.87
CA ASN A 16 -8.39 12.44 7.07
C ASN A 16 -8.63 13.78 7.83
N GLY A 17 -7.70 14.72 7.69
CA GLY A 17 -7.72 16.03 8.34
C GLY A 17 -8.42 17.12 7.52
N TYR A 18 -9.71 17.01 7.26
CA TYR A 18 -10.48 17.92 6.38
C TYR A 18 -10.83 19.29 7.01
N SER A 19 -9.96 19.84 7.86
CA SER A 19 -10.20 21.12 8.52
C SER A 19 -9.08 22.11 8.25
N TYR A 20 -9.41 23.40 8.23
CA TYR A 20 -8.43 24.48 8.14
C TYR A 20 -7.34 24.34 9.22
N LYS A 21 -7.72 23.99 10.46
CA LYS A 21 -6.76 23.79 11.56
C LYS A 21 -5.73 22.70 11.26
N SER A 22 -6.13 21.64 10.54
CA SER A 22 -5.21 20.59 10.12
C SER A 22 -4.19 21.11 9.11
N VAL A 23 -4.66 21.74 8.02
CA VAL A 23 -3.80 22.35 7.00
C VAL A 23 -2.88 23.41 7.59
N GLN A 24 -3.40 24.25 8.49
CA GLN A 24 -2.64 25.27 9.19
C GLN A 24 -1.53 24.67 10.06
N SER A 25 -1.83 23.60 10.81
CA SER A 25 -0.83 22.89 11.62
C SER A 25 0.27 22.28 10.76
N ILE A 26 -0.09 21.69 9.62
CA ILE A 26 0.84 21.12 8.65
C ILE A 26 1.81 22.19 8.11
N LEU A 27 1.27 23.33 7.68
CA LEU A 27 2.08 24.47 7.20
C LEU A 27 2.96 25.09 8.29
N LYS A 28 2.42 25.23 9.51
CA LYS A 28 3.11 25.81 10.66
C LYS A 28 4.32 24.98 11.06
N ASN A 29 4.18 23.66 11.04
CA ASN A 29 5.23 22.73 11.42
C ASN A 29 6.14 22.32 10.24
N GLY A 30 5.93 22.86 9.04
CA GLY A 30 6.71 22.54 7.85
C GLY A 30 6.54 21.10 7.37
N LEU A 31 5.44 20.43 7.76
CA LEU A 31 5.16 19.04 7.37
C LEU A 31 4.86 18.95 5.87
N ASP A 32 4.51 20.04 5.21
CA ASP A 32 4.35 20.10 3.76
C ASP A 32 5.66 19.90 2.97
N GLN A 33 6.82 19.99 3.63
CA GLN A 33 8.14 19.76 3.03
C GLN A 33 8.78 18.43 3.41
N GLN A 34 8.14 17.69 4.33
CA GLN A 34 8.63 16.38 4.73
C GLN A 34 8.19 15.32 3.72
N PRO A 35 8.97 14.23 3.56
CA PRO A 35 8.54 13.07 2.79
C PRO A 35 7.12 12.64 3.17
N CYS A 36 6.33 12.25 2.17
CA CYS A 36 4.98 11.77 2.39
C CYS A 36 5.03 10.53 3.29
N LEU A 37 4.22 10.49 4.36
CA LEU A 37 4.13 9.31 5.24
C LEU A 37 3.64 8.06 4.48
N PHE A 38 2.92 8.30 3.38
CA PHE A 38 2.40 7.29 2.47
C PHE A 38 2.88 7.65 1.07
N GLU A 39 4.19 7.61 0.86
CA GLU A 39 4.67 7.31 -0.50
C GLU A 39 3.91 6.06 -0.92
N GLN A 40 3.12 6.14 -1.98
CA GLN A 40 2.59 4.93 -2.60
C GLN A 40 3.85 4.17 -2.97
N VAL A 41 4.16 3.12 -2.20
CA VAL A 41 5.23 2.22 -2.55
C VAL A 41 4.71 1.53 -3.81
N GLU A 42 4.97 2.13 -4.96
CA GLU A 42 4.79 1.53 -6.26
C GLU A 42 5.57 0.22 -6.18
N ASP A 43 4.79 -0.86 -6.21
CA ASP A 43 5.20 -2.26 -6.16
C ASP A 43 6.64 -2.45 -5.67
N ILE A 44 6.80 -2.69 -4.36
CA ILE A 44 7.96 -3.46 -3.91
C ILE A 44 7.90 -4.71 -4.77
N TYR A 45 8.81 -4.77 -5.75
CA TYR A 45 9.12 -5.94 -6.52
C TYR A 45 8.92 -7.10 -5.58
N SER A 46 7.95 -7.96 -5.87
CA SER A 46 7.82 -9.21 -5.15
C SER A 46 9.14 -9.91 -5.38
N GLU A 47 10.08 -9.73 -4.45
CA GLU A 47 11.37 -10.39 -4.49
C GLU A 47 10.99 -11.84 -4.64
N LYS A 48 11.37 -12.45 -5.77
CA LYS A 48 11.09 -13.85 -6.03
C LYS A 48 11.84 -14.64 -4.96
N HIS A 49 11.20 -14.86 -3.82
CA HIS A 49 11.74 -15.70 -2.80
C HIS A 49 11.57 -17.14 -3.31
N ASP A 50 12.67 -17.88 -3.36
CA ASP A 50 12.73 -19.26 -3.87
C ASP A 50 11.74 -20.21 -3.15
N ASN A 51 11.19 -19.78 -2.01
CA ASN A 51 10.29 -20.56 -1.16
C ASN A 51 8.79 -20.25 -1.36
N ILE A 52 8.42 -19.31 -2.24
CA ILE A 52 7.02 -19.03 -2.53
C ILE A 52 6.48 -20.08 -3.49
N ARG A 53 5.67 -21.00 -2.95
CA ARG A 53 5.03 -22.06 -3.72
C ARG A 53 3.79 -21.49 -4.41
N GLY A 54 3.87 -21.36 -5.74
CA GLY A 54 2.78 -20.83 -6.56
C GLY A 54 1.54 -21.74 -6.60
N ASN A 55 0.47 -21.25 -7.23
CA ASN A 55 -0.83 -21.92 -7.35
C ASN A 55 -0.73 -23.39 -7.83
N HIS A 56 0.26 -23.70 -8.67
CA HIS A 56 0.55 -25.06 -9.12
C HIS A 56 0.79 -26.07 -7.99
N TYR A 57 1.39 -25.65 -6.86
CA TYR A 57 1.65 -26.54 -5.72
C TYR A 57 0.36 -27.01 -5.02
N TYR A 58 -0.63 -26.13 -4.88
CA TYR A 58 -1.92 -26.50 -4.30
C TYR A 58 -2.75 -27.32 -5.29
N ARG A 59 -2.70 -26.97 -6.57
CA ARG A 59 -3.41 -27.69 -7.63
C ARG A 59 -2.92 -29.13 -7.80
N GLN A 60 -1.63 -29.38 -7.56
CA GLN A 60 -1.06 -30.72 -7.65
C GLN A 60 -1.40 -31.60 -6.42
N LYS A 61 -1.70 -30.99 -5.26
CA LYS A 61 -2.22 -31.71 -4.10
C LYS A 61 -3.66 -32.19 -4.29
N GLU A 62 -4.48 -31.48 -5.06
CA GLU A 62 -5.87 -31.89 -5.35
C GLU A 62 -5.94 -33.13 -6.25
N VAL A 63 -5.01 -33.29 -7.19
CA VAL A 63 -4.95 -34.49 -8.07
C VAL A 63 -4.41 -35.73 -7.36
N ALA A 64 -3.62 -35.57 -6.28
CA ALA A 64 -3.03 -36.68 -5.56
C ALA A 64 -3.97 -37.31 -4.50
N HIS A 65 -5.16 -36.75 -4.25
CA HIS A 65 -6.07 -37.21 -3.19
C HIS A 65 -7.52 -37.47 -3.64
N ALA A 66 -7.82 -37.45 -4.93
CA ALA A 66 -9.09 -38.00 -5.41
C ALA A 66 -8.96 -39.54 -5.50
N PRO A 67 -9.55 -40.34 -4.60
CA PRO A 67 -9.65 -41.76 -4.85
C PRO A 67 -10.49 -41.94 -6.11
N SER A 68 -9.91 -42.59 -7.11
CA SER A 68 -10.60 -43.06 -8.29
C SER A 68 -11.82 -43.87 -7.85
N ARG A 69 -13.02 -43.29 -7.97
CA ARG A 69 -14.28 -44.03 -7.95
C ARG A 69 -14.39 -44.74 -9.29
N ASN A 70 -13.92 -45.97 -9.35
CA ASN A 70 -14.21 -46.91 -10.42
C ASN A 70 -15.36 -47.82 -10.00
N GLY A 71 -16.31 -48.01 -10.92
CA GLY A 71 -17.20 -49.18 -11.03
C GLY A 71 -18.37 -49.23 -10.07
#